data_AF-E2B2Q5-F1
#
_entry.id   AF-E2B2Q5-F1
#
_cell.length_a   1.000
_cell.length_b   1.000
_cell.length_c   1.000
_cell.angle_alpha   90.00
_cell.angle_beta   90.00
_cell.angle_gamma   90.00
#
_symmetry.space_group_name_H-M   'P 1'
#
loop_
_entity.id
_entity.type
_entity.pdbx_description
1 polymer ?
#
loop_
_entity_poly.entity_id
_entity_poly.type
_entity_poly.pdbx_seq_one_letter_code
_entity_poly.pdbx_strand_id
1 'polypeptide(L)'
;MLAGPHKGKRVIFLKQLKSGLLLITGPFLINGCPLRRVSQNYVIATSTKLDISSFELPQHIKDEYFKRKRDKRAKKEEGDIFTKKKEEYTPSDLRKKDQKLLDKAIIDIIRKHQDKKMLFAYLSAMFGLRSSQYPHRLKF
;
A
#
# COMPACT_ATOMS: atom_id res chain seq x y z
N MET A 1 -1.73 -7.88 3.15
CA MET A 1 -1.75 -7.17 4.45
C MET A 1 -2.74 -7.85 5.37
N LEU A 2 -2.40 -7.98 6.65
CA LEU A 2 -3.22 -8.68 7.64
C LEU A 2 -4.25 -7.76 8.33
N ALA A 3 -3.94 -6.46 8.45
CA ALA A 3 -4.76 -5.52 9.21
C ALA A 3 -5.00 -4.19 8.45
N GLY A 4 -5.96 -3.41 8.97
CA GLY A 4 -6.32 -2.09 8.46
C GLY A 4 -7.31 -2.11 7.27
N PRO A 5 -7.50 -0.95 6.59
CA PRO A 5 -8.47 -0.81 5.50
C PRO A 5 -8.20 -1.72 4.29
N HIS A 6 -6.96 -2.21 4.16
CA HIS A 6 -6.54 -3.08 3.06
C HIS A 6 -6.22 -4.50 3.52
N LYS A 7 -6.83 -4.95 4.64
CA LYS A 7 -6.72 -6.33 5.13
C LYS A 7 -7.12 -7.33 4.04
N GLY A 8 -6.43 -8.46 3.99
CA GLY A 8 -6.61 -9.50 2.96
C GLY A 8 -6.02 -9.13 1.59
N LYS A 9 -5.72 -7.86 1.28
CA LYS A 9 -5.16 -7.53 -0.04
C LYS A 9 -3.72 -8.02 -0.17
N ARG A 10 -3.40 -8.60 -1.33
CA ARG A 10 -2.04 -8.98 -1.72
C ARG A 10 -1.36 -7.78 -2.37
N VAL A 11 -0.12 -7.52 -1.99
CA VAL A 11 0.57 -6.27 -2.30
C VAL A 11 2.04 -6.55 -2.53
N ILE A 12 2.68 -5.69 -3.31
CA ILE A 12 4.08 -5.80 -3.73
C ILE A 12 4.93 -4.94 -2.82
N PHE A 13 6.01 -5.53 -2.32
CA PHE A 13 7.03 -4.84 -1.56
C PHE A 13 7.98 -4.09 -2.50
N LEU A 14 8.28 -2.82 -2.18
CA LEU A 14 9.16 -1.98 -3.00
C LEU A 14 10.51 -1.78 -2.32
N LYS A 15 10.50 -1.20 -1.12
CA LYS A 15 11.71 -0.81 -0.38
C LYS A 15 11.41 -0.68 1.11
N GLN A 16 12.41 -0.91 1.95
CA GLN A 16 12.35 -0.54 3.37
C GLN A 16 12.78 0.92 3.55
N LEU A 17 11.98 1.70 4.26
CA LEU A 17 12.28 3.10 4.58
C LEU A 17 13.24 3.19 5.79
N LYS A 18 13.84 4.37 6.00
CA LYS A 18 14.76 4.60 7.13
C LYS A 18 14.08 4.38 8.49
N SER A 19 12.76 4.62 8.57
CA SER A 19 11.96 4.31 9.75
C SER A 19 11.80 2.81 10.06
N GLY A 20 12.30 1.92 9.20
CA GLY A 20 12.10 0.47 9.29
C GLY A 20 10.76 -0.01 8.72
N LEU A 21 9.84 0.90 8.38
CA LEU A 21 8.57 0.56 7.74
C LEU A 21 8.77 0.13 6.29
N LEU A 22 7.93 -0.79 5.83
CA LEU A 22 7.93 -1.26 4.45
C LEU A 22 7.12 -0.30 3.58
N LEU A 23 7.72 0.16 2.48
CA LEU A 23 7.02 0.81 1.39
C LEU A 23 6.42 -0.27 0.48
N ILE A 24 5.11 -0.21 0.34
CA ILE A 24 4.31 -1.22 -0.35
C ILE A 24 3.39 -0.53 -1.35
N THR A 25 3.13 -1.21 -2.46
CA THR A 25 2.06 -0.83 -3.39
C THR A 25 1.31 -2.08 -3.84
N GLY A 26 -0.01 -2.00 -3.92
CA GLY A 26 -0.78 -2.92 -4.75
C GLY A 26 -1.19 -2.12 -5.98
N PRO A 27 -0.86 -2.51 -7.22
CA PRO A 27 -1.17 -1.66 -8.37
C PRO A 27 -2.61 -1.16 -8.28
N PHE A 28 -2.79 0.16 -8.16
CA PHE A 28 -4.05 0.72 -7.66
C PHE A 28 -5.22 0.35 -8.56
N LEU A 29 -4.94 0.21 -9.86
CA LEU A 29 -5.87 -0.27 -10.87
C LEU A 29 -6.40 -1.70 -10.61
N ILE A 30 -5.60 -2.57 -9.99
CA ILE A 30 -5.94 -3.98 -9.78
C ILE A 30 -6.71 -4.17 -8.46
N ASN A 31 -6.18 -3.63 -7.37
CA ASN A 31 -6.69 -3.93 -6.03
C ASN A 31 -6.99 -2.70 -5.17
N GLY A 32 -6.84 -1.49 -5.70
CA GLY A 32 -7.16 -0.25 -4.99
C GLY A 32 -6.34 -0.01 -3.72
N CYS A 33 -5.13 -0.58 -3.62
CA CYS A 33 -4.22 -0.34 -2.50
C CYS A 33 -3.17 0.72 -2.89
N PRO A 34 -3.30 1.98 -2.47
CA PRO A 34 -2.34 3.00 -2.87
C PRO A 34 -0.96 2.74 -2.26
N LEU A 35 0.03 3.49 -2.73
CA LEU A 35 1.35 3.55 -2.12
C LEU A 35 1.23 3.85 -0.62
N ARG A 36 1.70 2.91 0.21
CA ARG A 36 1.47 2.94 1.65
C ARG A 36 2.66 2.37 2.41
N ARG A 37 2.89 2.95 3.60
CA ARG A 37 3.83 2.42 4.59
C ARG A 37 3.13 1.45 5.54
N VAL A 38 3.72 0.29 5.79
CA VAL A 38 3.19 -0.74 6.70
C VAL A 38 4.31 -1.33 7.55
N SER A 39 3.97 -1.70 8.80
CA SER A 39 4.87 -2.43 9.68
C SER A 39 5.04 -3.88 9.23
N GLN A 40 6.24 -4.42 9.36
CA GLN A 40 6.58 -5.79 8.98
C GLN A 40 5.66 -6.83 9.62
N ASN A 41 5.23 -6.59 10.86
CA ASN A 41 4.34 -7.49 11.62
C ASN A 41 2.97 -7.71 10.96
N TYR A 42 2.53 -6.82 10.06
CA TYR A 42 1.23 -6.91 9.38
C TYR A 42 1.33 -7.47 7.96
N VAL A 43 2.47 -8.04 7.59
CA VAL A 43 2.73 -8.61 6.27
C VAL A 43 3.19 -10.04 6.44
N ILE A 44 2.70 -10.91 5.55
CA ILE A 44 3.25 -12.24 5.36
C ILE A 44 4.01 -12.17 4.05
N ALA A 45 5.31 -12.47 4.09
CA ALA A 45 6.11 -12.59 2.88
C ALA A 45 5.72 -13.90 2.20
N THR A 46 5.30 -13.81 0.94
CA THR A 46 5.01 -14.98 0.12
C THR A 46 6.24 -15.38 -0.69
N SER A 47 6.28 -16.63 -1.13
CA SER A 47 7.33 -17.19 -1.99
C SER A 47 7.41 -16.56 -3.39
N THR A 48 6.34 -15.91 -3.84
CA THR A 48 6.27 -15.20 -5.14
C THR A 48 7.17 -13.98 -5.15
N LYS A 49 8.16 -13.96 -6.05
CA LYS A 49 9.08 -12.83 -6.23
C LYS A 49 8.85 -12.18 -7.59
N LEU A 50 8.93 -10.86 -7.63
CA LEU A 50 8.95 -10.06 -8.85
C LEU A 50 10.30 -9.35 -8.89
N ASP A 51 10.95 -9.36 -10.04
CA ASP A 51 12.17 -8.57 -10.24
C ASP A 51 11.78 -7.11 -10.53
N ILE A 52 12.18 -6.21 -9.64
CA ILE A 52 11.87 -4.77 -9.68
C ILE A 52 13.14 -3.96 -10.02
N SER A 53 14.25 -4.63 -10.32
CA SER A 53 15.54 -4.00 -10.63
C SER A 53 15.47 -2.99 -11.78
N SER A 54 14.57 -3.19 -12.73
CA SER A 54 14.41 -2.31 -13.90
C SER A 54 13.76 -0.95 -13.59
N PHE A 55 13.27 -0.74 -12.37
CA PHE A 55 12.54 0.47 -12.01
C PHE A 55 13.16 1.18 -10.80
N GLU A 56 13.55 2.43 -10.99
CA GLU A 56 14.06 3.27 -9.92
C GLU A 56 12.93 4.01 -9.21
N LEU A 57 12.87 3.83 -7.89
CA LEU A 57 11.93 4.56 -7.04
C LEU A 57 12.35 6.04 -6.94
N PRO A 58 11.42 6.99 -7.17
CA PRO A 58 11.72 8.40 -7.03
C PRO A 58 12.27 8.75 -5.62
N GLN A 59 13.36 9.51 -5.58
CA GLN A 59 14.08 9.80 -4.33
C GLN A 59 13.26 10.59 -3.31
N HIS A 60 12.22 11.32 -3.75
CA HIS A 60 11.35 12.11 -2.86
C HIS A 60 10.40 11.24 -2.03
N ILE A 61 10.23 9.95 -2.35
CA ILE A 61 9.38 9.02 -1.60
C ILE A 61 10.10 8.55 -0.33
N LYS A 62 10.10 9.41 0.68
CA LYS A 62 10.67 9.17 2.02
C LYS A 62 9.59 9.16 3.09
N ASP A 63 9.97 8.96 4.35
CA ASP A 63 9.03 8.96 5.48
C ASP A 63 8.23 10.27 5.62
N GLU A 64 8.85 11.40 5.29
CA GLU A 64 8.24 12.74 5.31
C GLU A 64 7.10 12.88 4.31
N TYR A 65 7.25 12.26 3.14
CA TYR A 65 6.24 12.27 2.08
C TYR A 65 4.88 11.75 2.56
N PHE A 66 4.87 10.81 3.52
CA PHE A 66 3.67 10.19 4.06
C PHE A 66 3.19 10.83 5.38
N LYS A 67 3.80 11.92 5.83
CA LYS A 67 3.38 12.61 7.05
C LYS A 67 1.96 13.15 6.85
N ARG A 68 1.07 12.87 7.80
CA ARG A 68 -0.28 13.43 7.79
C ARG A 68 -0.21 14.88 8.24
N LYS A 69 -0.88 15.78 7.51
CA LYS A 69 -1.15 17.13 8.01
C LYS A 69 -2.06 16.99 9.24
N ARG A 70 -1.69 17.63 10.34
CA ARG A 70 -2.50 17.69 11.56
C ARG A 70 -2.79 19.15 11.81
N ASP A 71 -4.07 19.51 11.82
CA ASP A 71 -4.45 20.87 12.16
C ASP A 71 -4.20 21.11 13.65
N LYS A 72 -3.72 22.31 13.97
CA LYS A 72 -3.54 22.71 15.36
C LYS A 72 -4.92 22.77 16.02
N ARG A 73 -5.06 22.11 17.17
CA ARG A 73 -6.27 22.19 17.98
C ARG A 73 -6.49 23.65 18.38
N ALA A 74 -7.71 24.15 18.21
CA ALA A 74 -8.06 25.51 18.67
C ALA A 74 -7.87 25.60 20.18
N LYS A 75 -7.42 26.76 20.67
CA LYS A 75 -7.35 27.05 22.11
C LYS A 75 -8.78 27.13 22.67
N LYS A 76 -8.95 26.71 23.93
CA LYS A 76 -10.25 26.49 24.59
C LYS A 76 -11.16 27.73 24.70
N GLU A 77 -10.65 28.94 24.48
CA GLU A 77 -11.36 30.17 24.82
C GLU A 77 -12.31 30.70 23.74
N GLU A 78 -12.22 30.27 22.47
CA GLU A 78 -13.00 30.89 21.37
C GLU A 78 -13.51 29.91 20.30
N GLY A 79 -14.01 28.73 20.66
CA GLY A 79 -14.55 27.87 19.59
C GLY A 79 -15.40 26.71 20.04
N ASP A 80 -16.62 26.70 19.51
CA ASP A 80 -17.57 25.61 19.58
C ASP A 80 -16.94 24.35 18.92
N ILE A 81 -16.43 23.44 19.75
CA ILE A 81 -15.60 22.28 19.34
C ILE A 81 -16.34 21.37 18.34
N PHE A 82 -17.67 21.48 18.29
CA PHE A 82 -18.56 20.67 17.48
C PHE A 82 -18.88 21.25 16.08
N THR A 83 -18.54 22.52 15.78
CA THR A 83 -18.81 23.12 14.46
C THR A 83 -17.72 22.86 13.42
N LYS A 84 -16.52 22.43 13.83
CA LYS A 84 -15.46 22.04 12.88
C LYS A 84 -15.83 20.72 12.20
N LYS A 85 -16.44 20.83 11.01
CA LYS A 85 -16.58 19.69 10.09
C LYS A 85 -15.20 19.07 9.88
N LYS A 86 -15.10 17.76 10.11
CA LYS A 86 -13.88 17.01 9.80
C LYS A 86 -13.64 17.14 8.30
N GLU A 87 -12.58 17.82 7.91
CA GLU A 87 -12.15 17.84 6.50
C GLU A 87 -11.82 16.40 6.08
N GLU A 88 -12.55 15.87 5.11
CA GLU A 88 -12.23 14.58 4.53
C GLU A 88 -10.91 14.69 3.77
N TYR A 89 -10.03 13.71 4.00
CA TYR A 89 -8.72 13.73 3.37
C TYR A 89 -8.84 13.58 1.85
N THR A 90 -8.41 14.60 1.11
CA THR A 90 -8.26 14.55 -0.34
C THR A 90 -6.80 14.30 -0.74
N PRO A 91 -6.51 13.37 -1.66
CA PRO A 91 -5.15 13.15 -2.14
C PRO A 91 -4.63 14.35 -2.94
N SER A 92 -3.45 14.84 -2.58
CA SER A 92 -2.71 15.84 -3.38
C SER A 92 -2.41 15.33 -4.79
N ASP A 93 -2.33 16.23 -5.77
CA ASP A 93 -2.07 15.86 -7.16
C ASP A 93 -0.70 15.22 -7.38
N LEU A 94 0.31 15.60 -6.58
CA LEU A 94 1.62 14.93 -6.56
C LEU A 94 1.47 13.43 -6.29
N ARG A 95 0.72 13.06 -5.23
CA ARG A 95 0.45 11.66 -4.86
C ARG A 95 -0.25 10.88 -5.98
N LYS A 96 -1.17 11.53 -6.71
CA LYS A 96 -1.86 10.91 -7.84
C LYS A 96 -0.90 10.66 -9.01
N LYS A 97 0.01 11.59 -9.30
CA LYS A 97 1.02 11.46 -10.37
C LYS A 97 2.02 10.34 -10.05
N ASP A 98 2.57 10.34 -8.84
CA ASP A 98 3.51 9.31 -8.40
C ASP A 98 2.89 7.92 -8.42
N GLN A 99 1.63 7.79 -7.99
CA GLN A 99 0.91 6.52 -8.04
C GLN A 99 0.78 6.01 -9.48
N LYS A 100 0.34 6.86 -10.42
CA LYS A 100 0.17 6.46 -11.82
C LYS A 100 1.48 6.01 -12.47
N LEU A 101 2.58 6.71 -12.17
CA LEU A 101 3.90 6.38 -12.68
C LEU A 101 4.36 5.00 -12.18
N LEU A 102 4.24 4.77 -10.86
CA LEU A 102 4.61 3.51 -10.23
C LEU A 102 3.74 2.35 -10.71
N ASP A 103 2.43 2.55 -10.78
CA ASP A 103 1.51 1.51 -11.21
C ASP A 103 1.79 1.09 -12.65
N LYS A 104 2.09 2.04 -13.54
CA LYS A 104 2.44 1.73 -14.94
C LYS A 104 3.69 0.84 -14.99
N ALA A 105 4.76 1.21 -14.30
CA ALA A 105 5.99 0.45 -14.29
C ALA A 105 5.79 -0.98 -13.75
N ILE A 106 5.06 -1.13 -12.66
CA ILE A 106 4.82 -2.45 -12.04
C ILE A 106 3.92 -3.32 -12.91
N ILE A 107 2.88 -2.74 -13.52
CA ILE A 107 2.02 -3.47 -14.45
C ILE A 107 2.82 -3.97 -15.65
N ASP A 108 3.74 -3.15 -16.18
CA ASP A 108 4.58 -3.53 -17.30
C ASP A 108 5.56 -4.66 -16.92
N ILE A 109 6.09 -4.66 -15.70
CA ILE A 109 6.89 -5.78 -15.16
C ILE A 109 6.04 -7.06 -15.07
N ILE A 110 4.84 -6.98 -14.49
CA ILE A 110 3.93 -8.14 -14.35
C ILE A 110 3.55 -8.70 -15.72
N ARG A 111 3.34 -7.83 -16.73
CA ARG A 111 3.00 -8.24 -18.10
C ARG A 111 4.11 -9.03 -18.80
N LYS A 112 5.37 -8.79 -18.44
CA LYS A 112 6.54 -9.52 -18.96
C LYS A 112 6.72 -10.88 -18.29
N HIS A 113 6.12 -11.10 -17.12
CA HIS A 113 6.21 -12.37 -16.40
C HIS A 113 5.45 -13.49 -17.13
N GLN A 114 5.98 -14.72 -17.08
CA GLN A 114 5.38 -15.90 -17.72
C GLN A 114 3.94 -16.13 -17.21
N ASP A 115 3.77 -16.09 -15.89
CA ASP A 115 2.48 -16.27 -15.22
C ASP A 115 1.62 -15.00 -15.10
N LYS A 116 1.74 -14.04 -16.04
CA LYS A 116 1.05 -12.75 -15.95
C LYS A 116 -0.44 -12.87 -15.63
N LYS A 117 -1.16 -13.79 -16.28
CA LYS A 117 -2.60 -14.00 -16.09
C LYS A 117 -2.91 -14.42 -14.64
N MET A 118 -2.11 -15.34 -14.10
CA MET A 118 -2.26 -15.81 -12.73
C MET A 118 -1.92 -14.69 -11.74
N LEU A 119 -0.85 -13.93 -11.97
CA LEU A 119 -0.45 -12.81 -11.10
C LEU A 119 -1.51 -11.69 -11.03
N PHE A 120 -2.14 -11.35 -12.16
CA PHE A 120 -3.24 -10.37 -12.16
C PHE A 120 -4.42 -10.85 -11.32
N ALA A 121 -4.83 -12.12 -11.48
CA ALA A 121 -5.89 -12.73 -10.67
C ALA A 121 -5.48 -12.88 -9.19
N TYR A 122 -4.21 -13.19 -8.94
CA TYR A 122 -3.66 -13.33 -7.60
C TYR A 122 -3.71 -12.01 -6.84
N LEU A 123 -3.29 -10.90 -7.47
CA LEU A 123 -3.27 -9.57 -6.85
C LEU A 123 -4.67 -8.96 -6.68
N SER A 124 -5.63 -9.28 -7.56
CA SER A 124 -7.02 -8.82 -7.44
C SER A 124 -7.79 -9.58 -6.35
N ALA A 125 -7.47 -10.87 -6.14
CA ALA A 125 -8.12 -11.69 -5.14
C ALA A 125 -7.73 -11.29 -3.70
N MET A 126 -8.73 -11.30 -2.80
CA MET A 126 -8.51 -11.13 -1.37
C MET A 126 -8.07 -12.44 -0.72
N PHE A 127 -7.05 -12.37 0.12
CA PHE A 127 -6.65 -13.45 1.01
C PHE A 127 -7.67 -13.59 2.15
N GLY A 128 -8.16 -14.81 2.32
CA GLY A 128 -8.98 -15.24 3.43
C GLY A 128 -8.81 -16.75 3.57
N LEU A 129 -9.02 -17.24 4.79
CA LEU A 129 -9.01 -18.67 5.08
C LEU A 129 -10.43 -19.20 4.94
N ARG A 130 -10.58 -20.34 4.27
CA ARG A 130 -11.84 -21.09 4.26
C ARG A 130 -11.86 -22.11 5.39
N SER A 131 -13.03 -22.66 5.67
CA SER A 131 -13.16 -23.82 6.57
C SER A 131 -12.16 -24.91 6.17
N SER A 132 -11.48 -25.48 7.16
CA SER A 132 -10.42 -26.49 7.01
C SER A 132 -9.07 -26.00 6.43
N GLN A 133 -8.87 -24.69 6.23
CA GLN A 133 -7.54 -24.13 5.94
C GLN A 133 -6.87 -23.59 7.21
N TYR A 134 -5.76 -24.20 7.62
CA TYR A 134 -5.04 -23.85 8.84
C TYR A 134 -3.74 -23.08 8.56
N PRO A 135 -3.54 -21.88 9.13
CA PRO A 135 -2.36 -21.05 8.86
C PRO A 135 -1.03 -21.74 9.14
N HIS A 136 -0.96 -22.54 10.20
CA HIS A 136 0.27 -23.24 10.59
C HIS A 136 0.68 -24.34 9.60
N ARG A 137 -0.23 -24.77 8.70
CA ARG A 137 0.06 -25.75 7.64
C ARG A 137 0.34 -25.10 6.29
N LEU A 138 -0.01 -23.83 6.13
CA LEU A 138 0.18 -23.11 4.88
C LEU A 138 1.63 -22.66 4.77
N LYS A 139 2.23 -22.90 3.60
CA LYS A 139 3.50 -22.31 3.21
C LYS A 139 3.19 -21.09 2.37
N PHE A 140 3.60 -19.94 2.86
CA PHE A 140 3.38 -18.65 2.20
C PHE A 140 4.51 -18.37 1.21
#